data_AF-A0A090DQ29-F1
#
_entry.id   AF-A0A090DQ29-F1
#
_cell.length_a   1.000
_cell.length_b   1.000
_cell.length_c   1.000
_cell.angle_alpha   90.00
_cell.angle_beta   90.00
_cell.angle_gamma   90.00
#
_symmetry.space_group_name_H-M   'P 1'
#
loop_
_entity.id
_entity.type
_entity.pdbx_description
1 polymer ?
#
loop_
_entity_poly.entity_id
_entity_poly.type
_entity_poly.pdbx_seq_one_letter_code
_entity_poly.pdbx_strand_id
1 'polypeptide(L)' 'MAGFTHLFIPGSTNIPEEVRQAMNLPMEDMRAASFPNLTLPLFEDIKRVFKNETGRVFIFPSSGT' A
#
# COMPACT_ATOMS: atom_id res chain seq x y z
N MET A 1 -8.55 20.91 19.35
CA MET A 1 -8.32 19.74 20.24
C MET A 1 -6.82 19.64 20.47
N ALA A 2 -6.36 19.54 21.71
CA ALA A 2 -4.94 19.36 21.99
C ALA A 2 -4.59 17.85 21.95
N GLY A 3 -3.45 17.49 21.37
CA GLY A 3 -2.94 16.11 21.32
C GLY A 3 -3.20 15.34 20.02
N PHE A 4 -2.84 14.06 20.02
CA PHE A 4 -3.05 13.14 18.89
C PHE A 4 -4.39 12.41 19.02
N THR A 5 -5.00 12.09 17.88
CA THR A 5 -6.20 11.24 17.84
C THR A 5 -5.84 9.81 18.25
N HIS A 6 -6.58 9.26 19.21
CA HIS A 6 -6.44 7.89 19.67
C HIS A 6 -7.43 6.96 18.93
N LEU A 7 -7.01 6.41 17.78
CA LEU A 7 -7.86 5.56 16.94
C LEU A 7 -7.75 4.07 17.34
N PHE A 8 -8.88 3.47 17.75
CA PHE A 8 -8.96 2.08 18.27
C PHE A 8 -10.14 1.26 17.67
N ILE A 9 -10.54 1.53 16.43
CA ILE A 9 -11.52 0.71 15.70
C ILE A 9 -10.84 -0.41 14.92
N PRO A 10 -11.52 -1.53 14.57
CA PRO A 10 -10.92 -2.65 13.83
C PRO A 10 -10.81 -2.37 12.31
N GLY A 11 -10.38 -1.17 11.93
CA GLY A 11 -10.26 -0.72 10.53
C GLY A 11 -11.11 0.53 10.24
N SER A 12 -10.54 1.62 9.72
CA SER A 12 -9.11 1.88 9.48
C SER A 12 -8.26 1.97 10.75
N THR A 13 -6.95 1.82 10.65
CA THR A 13 -5.98 1.90 11.76
C THR A 13 -5.00 3.07 11.59
N ASN A 14 -4.21 3.38 12.63
CA ASN A 14 -3.17 4.41 12.54
C ASN A 14 -2.07 3.98 11.55
N ILE A 15 -1.65 4.90 10.68
CA ILE A 15 -0.62 4.66 9.66
C ILE A 15 0.76 5.01 10.25
N PRO A 16 1.79 4.16 10.10
CA PRO A 16 3.17 4.54 10.43
C PRO A 16 3.63 5.78 9.67
N GLU A 17 4.39 6.68 10.31
CA GLU A 17 4.76 7.97 9.73
C GLU A 17 5.55 7.83 8.42
N GLU A 18 6.43 6.83 8.32
CA GLU A 18 7.21 6.54 7.10
C GLU A 18 6.30 6.22 5.90
N VAL A 19 5.21 5.47 6.12
CA VAL A 19 4.23 5.14 5.08
C VAL A 19 3.42 6.38 4.69
N ARG A 20 3.04 7.20 5.67
CA ARG A 20 2.34 8.48 5.40
C ARG A 20 3.18 9.40 4.52
N GLN A 21 4.49 9.47 4.77
CA GLN A 21 5.41 10.28 3.97
C GLN A 21 5.59 9.71 2.56
N ALA A 22 5.68 8.39 2.41
CA ALA A 22 5.80 7.75 1.10
C ALA A 22 4.60 8.02 0.17
N MET A 23 3.41 8.27 0.72
CA MET A 23 2.22 8.64 -0.06
C MET A 23 2.16 10.14 -0.44
N ASN A 24 3.00 10.98 0.15
CA ASN A 24 2.99 12.43 -0.07
C ASN A 24 3.82 12.81 -1.30
N LEU A 25 3.39 12.35 -2.48
CA LEU A 25 4.04 12.55 -3.77
C LEU A 25 3.05 13.14 -4.80
N PRO A 26 3.53 13.89 -5.81
CA PRO A 26 2.70 14.28 -6.94
C PRO A 26 2.25 13.05 -7.75
N MET A 27 1.19 13.21 -8.54
CA MET A 27 0.76 12.15 -9.46
C MET A 27 1.81 11.91 -10.55
N GLU A 28 2.00 10.64 -10.90
CA GLU A 28 2.88 10.19 -11.98
C GLU A 28 2.07 9.54 -13.11
N ASP A 29 2.62 9.51 -14.32
CA ASP A 29 2.02 8.82 -15.45
C ASP A 29 2.15 7.29 -15.28
N MET A 30 1.02 6.59 -15.17
CA MET A 30 0.97 5.13 -15.05
C MET A 30 1.55 4.39 -16.26
N ARG A 31 1.69 5.05 -17.41
CA ARG A 31 2.28 4.47 -18.64
C ARG A 31 3.77 4.79 -18.79
N ALA A 32 4.35 5.57 -17.87
CA ALA A 32 5.77 5.86 -17.89
C ALA A 32 6.60 4.56 -17.79
N ALA A 33 7.73 4.52 -18.50
CA ALA A 33 8.63 3.37 -18.48
C ALA A 33 9.20 3.07 -17.09
N SER A 34 9.22 4.05 -16.19
CA SER A 34 9.64 3.91 -14.79
C SER A 34 8.57 3.31 -13.87
N PHE A 35 7.29 3.35 -14.24
CA PHE A 35 6.18 2.91 -13.38
C PHE A 35 6.30 1.42 -12.93
N PRO A 36 6.77 0.48 -13.77
CA PRO A 36 7.02 -0.89 -13.34
C PRO A 36 8.05 -1.04 -12.22
N ASN A 37 8.95 -0.07 -12.03
CA ASN A 37 9.95 -0.11 -10.95
C ASN A 37 9.30 -0.07 -9.57
N LEU A 38 8.14 0.60 -9.45
CA LEU A 38 7.34 0.60 -8.23
C LEU A 38 6.47 -0.65 -8.13
N THR A 39 5.80 -1.03 -9.22
CA THR A 39 4.73 -2.04 -9.15
C THR A 39 5.20 -3.48 -9.18
N LEU A 40 6.24 -3.83 -9.97
CA LEU A 40 6.70 -5.21 -10.10
C LEU A 40 7.22 -5.81 -8.79
N PRO A 41 8.04 -5.11 -7.98
CA PRO A 41 8.51 -5.65 -6.70
C PRO A 41 7.38 -5.92 -5.71
N LEU A 42 6.32 -5.10 -5.71
CA LEU A 42 5.19 -5.25 -4.78
C LEU A 42 4.49 -6.60 -4.92
N PHE A 43 4.36 -7.14 -6.14
CA PHE A 43 3.72 -8.44 -6.34
C PHE A 43 4.49 -9.58 -5.68
N GLU A 44 5.83 -9.54 -5.68
CA GLU A 44 6.65 -10.55 -5.02
C GLU A 44 6.69 -10.36 -3.49
N ASP A 45 6.74 -9.11 -3.02
CA ASP A 45 6.71 -8.82 -1.59
C ASP A 45 5.38 -9.20 -0.93
N ILE A 46 4.26 -8.99 -1.62
CA ILE A 46 2.94 -9.40 -1.12
C ILE A 46 2.86 -10.92 -0.99
N LYS A 47 3.42 -11.70 -1.95
CA LYS A 47 3.44 -13.17 -1.83
C LYS A 47 4.09 -13.62 -0.52
N ARG A 48 5.21 -12.99 -0.14
CA ARG A 48 5.92 -13.28 1.11
C ARG A 48 5.07 -13.03 2.36
N VAL A 49 4.29 -11.94 2.40
CA VAL A 49 3.37 -11.64 3.52
C VAL A 49 2.29 -12.72 3.65
N PHE A 50 1.75 -13.19 2.53
CA PHE A 50 0.72 -14.22 2.50
C PHE A 50 1.26 -15.66 2.58
N LYS A 51 2.60 -15.84 2.66
CA LYS A 51 3.26 -17.16 2.53
C LYS A 51 2.79 -17.91 1.28
N ASN A 52 2.59 -17.17 0.19
CA ASN A 52 2.05 -17.67 -1.05
C ASN A 52 3.20 -18.07 -2.00
N GLU A 53 3.36 -19.37 -2.26
CA GLU A 53 4.44 -19.90 -3.10
C GLU A 53 4.04 -20.03 -4.58
N THR A 54 2.77 -20.34 -4.87
CA THR A 54 2.31 -20.75 -6.21
C THR A 54 1.21 -19.86 -6.78
N GLY A 55 0.48 -19.12 -5.94
CA GLY A 55 -0.62 -18.27 -6.35
C GLY A 55 -0.17 -16.95 -6.98
N ARG A 56 -1.10 -16.31 -7.71
CA ARG A 56 -0.87 -15.02 -8.36
C ARG A 56 -1.50 -13.88 -7.56
N VAL A 57 -0.73 -12.81 -7.35
CA VAL A 57 -1.18 -11.60 -6.66
C VAL A 57 -1.82 -10.65 -7.67
N PHE A 58 -2.93 -10.03 -7.26
CA PHE A 58 -3.60 -8.94 -7.96
C PHE A 58 -3.81 -7.77 -6.99
N ILE A 59 -3.69 -6.54 -7.48
CA ILE A 59 -3.95 -5.31 -6.71
C ILE A 59 -5.10 -4.60 -7.40
N PHE A 60 -6.26 -4.56 -6.74
CA PHE A 60 -7.45 -3.86 -7.26
C PHE A 60 -7.57 -2.49 -6.57
N PRO A 61 -7.87 -1.41 -7.32
CA PRO A 61 -8.23 -0.12 -6.73
C PRO A 61 -9.68 -0.18 -6.22
N SER A 62 -9.91 -0.93 -5.14
CA SER A 62 -11.23 -1.18 -4.53
C SER A 62 -11.13 -1.28 -3.01
N SER A 63 -12.28 -1.30 -2.34
CA SER A 63 -12.40 -1.76 -0.95
C SER A 63 -12.52 -3.29 -0.90
N GLY A 64 -12.68 -3.86 0.30
CA GLY A 64 -12.74 -5.31 0.51
C GLY A 64 -14.05 -6.02 0.15
N THR A 65 -15.11 -5.28 -0.22
CA THR A 65 -16.40 -5.84 -0.65
C THR A 65 -16.38 -6.18 -2.13
#